data_AF-A0A376JWX3-F1
#
_entry.id   AF-A0A376JWX3-F1
#
_cell.length_a   1.000
_cell.length_b   1.000
_cell.length_c   1.000
_cell.angle_alpha   90.00
_cell.angle_beta   90.00
_cell.angle_gamma   90.00
#
_symmetry.space_group_name_H-M   'P 1'
#
loop_
_entity.id
_entity.type
_entity.pdbx_description
1 polymer ?
#
loop_
_entity_poly.entity_id
_entity_poly.type
_entity_poly.pdbx_seq_one_letter_code
_entity_poly.pdbx_strand_id
1 'polypeptide(L)'
;MPDNFGRTAATVLTEEICNPVLTQAGTDADADLSVFIEPLDTLWEIVANQDMPDEVRAKLCKACAFARRGLSDADSMASSLKLLREAMHLNPNAGVKREIATLSRALKKSRFRSRTRRRQRTAGAGRKQRK
;
A
#
# COMPACT_ATOMS: atom_id res chain seq x y z
N MET A 1 40.36 -1.46 -2.12
CA MET A 1 39.35 -2.54 -2.23
C MET A 1 38.04 -1.88 -2.64
N PRO A 2 37.44 -2.18 -3.82
CA PRO A 2 36.16 -1.58 -4.18
C PRO A 2 35.03 -2.39 -3.54
N ASP A 3 34.25 -1.68 -2.72
CA ASP A 3 33.09 -2.15 -1.97
C ASP A 3 31.95 -2.55 -2.94
N ASN A 4 31.72 -3.85 -3.11
CA ASN A 4 30.65 -4.38 -3.98
C ASN A 4 29.34 -4.68 -3.22
N PHE A 5 29.24 -4.24 -1.96
CA PHE A 5 28.19 -4.61 -1.01
C PHE A 5 26.79 -4.05 -1.34
N GLY A 6 26.69 -3.06 -2.24
CA GLY A 6 25.41 -2.46 -2.64
C GLY A 6 24.67 -3.17 -3.79
N ARG A 7 25.21 -4.26 -4.35
CA ARG A 7 24.64 -4.95 -5.53
C ARG A 7 24.45 -6.44 -5.28
N THR A 8 23.73 -6.79 -4.22
CA THR A 8 23.22 -8.17 -4.07
C THR A 8 22.16 -8.44 -5.14
N ALA A 9 22.04 -9.69 -5.58
CA ALA A 9 21.02 -10.08 -6.56
C ALA A 9 19.60 -9.69 -6.10
N ALA A 10 19.34 -9.79 -4.78
CA ALA A 10 18.09 -9.35 -4.16
C ALA A 10 17.83 -7.85 -4.33
N THR A 11 18.86 -7.02 -4.19
CA THR A 11 18.76 -5.57 -4.39
C THR A 11 18.38 -5.24 -5.84
N VAL A 12 19.12 -5.80 -6.80
CA VAL A 12 18.87 -5.56 -8.23
C VAL A 12 17.48 -6.05 -8.64
N LEU A 13 17.12 -7.27 -8.23
CA LEU A 13 15.80 -7.84 -8.50
C LEU A 13 14.68 -6.96 -7.92
N THR A 14 14.86 -6.47 -6.69
CA THR A 14 13.85 -5.61 -6.06
C THR A 14 13.65 -4.33 -6.85
N GLU A 15 14.73 -3.69 -7.29
CA GLU A 15 14.64 -2.47 -8.08
C GLU A 15 13.96 -2.70 -9.42
N GLU A 16 14.33 -3.75 -10.16
CA GLU A 16 13.75 -4.06 -11.47
C GLU A 16 12.25 -4.33 -11.41
N ILE A 17 11.78 -4.98 -10.34
CA ILE A 17 10.34 -5.24 -10.15
C ILE A 17 9.61 -4.00 -9.62
N CYS A 18 10.22 -3.20 -8.74
CA CYS A 18 9.55 -2.03 -8.15
C CYS A 18 9.49 -0.83 -9.10
N ASN A 19 10.52 -0.60 -9.90
CA ASN A 19 10.63 0.55 -10.81
C ASN A 19 9.44 0.71 -11.77
N PRO A 20 8.95 -0.33 -12.48
CA PRO A 20 7.79 -0.17 -13.36
C PRO A 20 6.51 0.18 -12.58
N VAL A 21 6.31 -0.41 -11.40
CA VAL A 21 5.14 -0.11 -10.53
C VAL A 21 5.16 1.35 -10.10
N LEU A 22 6.32 1.83 -9.62
CA LEU A 22 6.49 3.20 -9.15
C LEU A 22 6.42 4.22 -10.30
N THR A 23 6.89 3.85 -11.49
CA THR A 23 6.80 4.68 -12.69
C THR A 23 5.34 4.81 -13.13
N GLN A 24 4.62 3.70 -13.25
CA GLN A 24 3.20 3.71 -13.62
C GLN A 24 2.38 4.50 -12.61
N ALA A 25 2.63 4.29 -11.32
CA ALA A 25 2.02 5.04 -10.22
C ALA A 25 2.26 6.55 -10.24
N GLY A 26 3.42 6.98 -10.75
CA GLY A 26 3.79 8.39 -10.88
C GLY A 26 3.21 9.03 -12.13
N THR A 27 3.06 8.26 -13.21
CA THR A 27 2.45 8.70 -14.47
C THR A 27 0.93 8.82 -14.36
N ASP A 28 0.28 7.84 -13.72
CA ASP A 28 -1.16 7.80 -13.55
C ASP A 28 -1.51 7.45 -12.09
N ALA A 29 -2.10 8.41 -11.40
CA ALA A 29 -2.48 8.26 -10.00
C ALA A 29 -3.61 7.24 -9.79
N ASP A 30 -4.46 7.05 -10.80
CA ASP A 30 -5.64 6.19 -10.77
C ASP A 30 -5.40 4.84 -11.48
N ALA A 31 -4.18 4.59 -11.95
CA ALA A 31 -3.80 3.32 -12.57
C ALA A 31 -4.10 2.14 -11.65
N ASP A 32 -4.70 1.10 -12.23
CA ASP A 32 -4.85 -0.19 -11.56
C ASP A 32 -3.51 -0.92 -11.56
N LEU A 33 -2.92 -1.03 -10.37
CA LEU A 33 -1.65 -1.69 -10.11
C LEU A 33 -1.85 -3.04 -9.41
N SER A 34 -3.08 -3.53 -9.31
CA SER A 34 -3.41 -4.78 -8.62
C SER A 34 -2.72 -6.01 -9.23
N VAL A 35 -2.42 -5.95 -10.53
CA VAL A 35 -1.66 -6.99 -11.25
C VAL A 35 -0.26 -7.24 -10.66
N PHE A 36 0.32 -6.23 -10.00
CA PHE A 36 1.64 -6.34 -9.39
C PHE A 36 1.62 -6.89 -7.97
N ILE A 37 0.45 -7.11 -7.36
CA ILE A 37 0.36 -7.56 -5.97
C ILE A 37 1.05 -8.92 -5.78
N GLU A 38 0.71 -9.90 -6.61
CA GLU A 38 1.28 -11.25 -6.50
C GLU A 38 2.80 -11.27 -6.76
N PRO A 39 3.32 -10.63 -7.84
CA PRO A 39 4.77 -10.53 -8.03
C PRO A 39 5.51 -9.83 -6.89
N LEU A 40 4.92 -8.78 -6.30
CA LEU A 40 5.52 -8.04 -5.20
C LEU A 40 5.48 -8.83 -3.89
N ASP A 41 4.45 -9.62 -3.64
CA ASP A 41 4.35 -10.50 -2.48
C ASP A 41 5.38 -11.64 -2.58
N THR A 42 5.48 -12.28 -3.74
CA THR A 42 6.50 -13.30 -4.01
C THR A 42 7.91 -12.72 -3.86
N LEU A 43 8.14 -11.52 -4.38
CA LEU A 43 9.42 -10.81 -4.19
C LEU A 43 9.70 -10.57 -2.71
N TRP A 44 8.71 -10.12 -1.94
CA TRP A 44 8.84 -9.88 -0.51
C TRP A 44 9.33 -11.13 0.24
N GLU A 45 8.77 -12.29 -0.07
CA GLU A 45 9.18 -13.55 0.54
C GLU A 45 10.62 -13.94 0.18
N ILE A 46 11.00 -13.77 -1.09
CA ILE A 46 12.35 -14.06 -1.58
C ILE A 46 13.40 -13.20 -0.86
N VAL A 47 13.10 -11.92 -0.65
CA VAL A 47 14.05 -10.95 -0.11
C VAL A 47 13.97 -10.76 1.41
N ALA A 48 13.00 -11.39 2.09
CA ALA A 48 12.77 -11.21 3.53
C ALA A 48 13.99 -11.53 4.40
N ASN A 49 14.83 -12.48 3.98
CA ASN A 49 16.04 -12.92 4.70
C ASN A 49 17.34 -12.39 4.06
N GLN A 50 17.25 -11.48 3.09
CA GLN A 50 18.40 -10.93 2.39
C GLN A 50 18.75 -9.56 2.96
N ASP A 51 20.06 -9.29 3.08
CA ASP A 51 20.53 -7.96 3.48
C ASP A 51 20.33 -6.99 2.31
N MET A 52 19.56 -5.94 2.55
CA MET A 52 19.24 -4.90 1.58
C MET A 52 19.30 -3.54 2.25
N PRO A 53 19.81 -2.51 1.55
CA PRO A 53 19.82 -1.15 2.08
C PRO A 53 18.40 -0.64 2.30
N ASP A 54 18.22 0.18 3.33
CA ASP A 54 16.91 0.71 3.71
C ASP A 54 16.21 1.47 2.57
N GLU A 55 16.97 2.10 1.68
CA GLU A 55 16.43 2.76 0.49
C GLU A 55 15.69 1.79 -0.44
N VAL A 56 16.23 0.58 -0.64
CA VAL A 56 15.65 -0.45 -1.52
C VAL A 56 14.47 -1.13 -0.83
N ARG A 57 14.58 -1.40 0.47
CA ARG A 57 13.46 -1.88 1.30
C ARG A 57 12.29 -0.90 1.30
N ALA A 58 12.59 0.40 1.38
CA ALA A 58 11.58 1.45 1.28
C ALA A 58 10.90 1.48 -0.10
N LYS A 59 11.64 1.25 -1.19
CA LYS A 59 11.06 1.12 -2.54
C LYS A 59 10.09 -0.05 -2.63
N LEU A 60 10.45 -1.22 -2.10
CA LEU A 60 9.56 -2.38 -2.05
C LEU A 60 8.28 -2.09 -1.27
N CYS A 61 8.41 -1.54 -0.05
CA CYS A 61 7.27 -1.12 0.77
C CYS A 61 6.36 -0.16 0.01
N LYS A 62 6.95 0.83 -0.68
CA LYS A 62 6.21 1.79 -1.50
C LYS A 62 5.49 1.11 -2.66
N ALA A 63 6.16 0.24 -3.43
CA ALA A 63 5.54 -0.47 -4.55
C ALA A 63 4.36 -1.34 -4.08
N CYS A 64 4.54 -2.15 -3.03
CA CYS A 64 3.48 -2.97 -2.42
C CYS A 64 2.29 -2.12 -1.97
N ALA A 65 2.55 -0.95 -1.37
CA ALA A 65 1.50 -0.04 -0.96
C ALA A 65 0.70 0.50 -2.15
N PHE A 66 1.38 0.89 -3.22
CA PHE A 66 0.75 1.44 -4.42
C PHE A 66 -0.05 0.40 -5.19
N ALA A 67 0.42 -0.85 -5.25
CA ALA A 67 -0.34 -1.96 -5.83
C ALA A 67 -1.69 -2.19 -5.11
N ARG A 68 -1.73 -1.96 -3.79
CA ARG A 68 -2.90 -2.22 -2.94
C ARG A 68 -3.79 -1.00 -2.68
N ARG A 69 -3.32 0.23 -2.95
CA ARG A 69 -4.04 1.47 -2.59
C ARG A 69 -5.37 1.65 -3.35
N GLY A 70 -5.45 1.09 -4.57
CA GLY A 70 -6.63 1.18 -5.44
C GLY A 70 -7.72 0.17 -5.10
N LEU A 71 -7.45 -0.81 -4.23
CA LEU A 71 -8.43 -1.80 -3.82
C LEU A 71 -9.51 -1.14 -2.96
N SER A 72 -10.77 -1.51 -3.21
CA SER A 72 -11.93 -0.99 -2.46
C SER A 72 -12.06 -1.55 -1.05
N ASP A 73 -11.21 -2.50 -0.68
CA ASP A 73 -11.23 -3.19 0.58
C ASP A 73 -10.54 -2.38 1.70
N ALA A 74 -11.17 -2.35 2.88
CA ALA A 74 -10.67 -1.53 3.99
C ALA A 74 -9.37 -2.10 4.59
N ASP A 75 -9.20 -3.41 4.59
CA ASP A 75 -8.00 -4.07 5.11
C ASP A 75 -6.82 -3.85 4.16
N SER A 76 -7.08 -3.91 2.85
CA SER A 76 -6.09 -3.55 1.81
C SER A 76 -5.63 -2.09 1.93
N MET A 77 -6.54 -1.15 2.13
CA MET A 77 -6.19 0.26 2.39
C MET A 77 -5.40 0.43 3.69
N ALA A 78 -5.74 -0.32 4.75
CA ALA A 78 -5.03 -0.26 6.02
C ALA A 78 -3.60 -0.82 5.89
N SER A 79 -3.44 -1.93 5.18
CA SER A 79 -2.15 -2.54 4.87
C SER A 79 -1.29 -1.62 4.02
N SER A 80 -1.86 -1.01 2.97
CA SER A 80 -1.17 0.00 2.15
C SER A 80 -0.69 1.17 3.00
N LEU A 81 -1.51 1.69 3.93
CA LEU A 81 -1.10 2.78 4.83
C LEU A 81 0.04 2.37 5.78
N LYS A 82 0.05 1.13 6.28
CA LYS A 82 1.13 0.62 7.12
C LYS A 82 2.45 0.57 6.32
N LEU A 83 2.39 0.04 5.10
CA LEU A 83 3.55 -0.06 4.21
C LEU A 83 4.12 1.31 3.83
N LEU A 84 3.29 2.32 3.56
CA LEU A 84 3.77 3.68 3.29
C LEU A 84 4.49 4.29 4.51
N ARG A 85 4.00 4.02 5.72
CA ARG A 85 4.65 4.49 6.95
C ARG A 85 6.00 3.81 7.16
N GLU A 86 6.08 2.52 6.88
CA GLU A 86 7.33 1.77 6.93
C GLU A 86 8.33 2.33 5.90
N ALA A 87 7.90 2.56 4.67
CA ALA A 87 8.74 3.17 3.63
C ALA A 87 9.30 4.53 4.07
N MET A 88 8.49 5.36 4.74
CA MET A 88 8.91 6.66 5.27
C MET A 88 9.86 6.53 6.47
N HIS A 89 9.71 5.49 7.29
CA HIS A 89 10.59 5.22 8.42
C HIS A 89 11.98 4.80 7.95
N LEU A 90 12.02 3.88 6.98
CA LEU A 90 13.25 3.39 6.34
C LEU A 90 13.94 4.48 5.51
N ASN A 91 13.17 5.24 4.74
CA ASN A 91 13.69 6.32 3.91
C ASN A 91 12.80 7.57 4.00
N PRO A 92 13.20 8.61 4.76
CA PRO A 92 12.48 9.87 4.86
C PRO A 92 12.26 10.58 3.50
N ASN A 93 13.11 10.28 2.51
CA ASN A 93 13.07 10.83 1.16
C ASN A 93 12.25 9.97 0.18
N ALA A 94 11.54 8.93 0.64
CA ALA A 94 10.72 8.06 -0.21
C ALA A 94 9.54 8.78 -0.92
N GLY A 95 9.23 10.02 -0.52
CA GLY A 95 8.23 10.87 -1.18
C GLY A 95 6.79 10.43 -0.99
N VAL A 96 6.47 9.73 0.11
CA VAL A 96 5.15 9.12 0.39
C VAL A 96 4.25 9.94 1.35
N LYS A 97 4.68 11.14 1.75
CA LYS A 97 3.98 11.95 2.78
C LYS A 97 2.56 12.33 2.35
N ARG A 98 2.37 12.66 1.07
CA ARG A 98 1.05 13.06 0.53
C ARG A 98 0.11 11.86 0.46
N GLU A 99 0.64 10.72 0.06
CA GLU A 99 -0.05 9.45 -0.11
C GLU A 99 -0.54 8.94 1.25
N ILE A 100 0.31 9.00 2.28
CA ILE A 100 -0.07 8.70 3.68
C ILE A 100 -1.24 9.59 4.11
N ALA A 101 -1.17 10.89 3.86
CA ALA A 101 -2.21 11.83 4.25
C ALA A 101 -3.54 11.56 3.52
N THR A 102 -3.49 11.33 2.20
CA THR A 102 -4.65 11.02 1.36
C THR A 102 -5.30 9.71 1.76
N LEU A 103 -4.52 8.63 1.86
CA LEU A 103 -5.03 7.29 2.18
C LEU A 103 -5.58 7.23 3.61
N SER A 104 -4.95 7.92 4.57
CA SER A 104 -5.47 8.01 5.95
C SER A 104 -6.86 8.68 6.01
N ARG A 105 -7.09 9.72 5.20
CA ARG A 105 -8.40 10.38 5.10
C ARG A 105 -9.42 9.47 4.41
N ALA A 106 -9.05 8.81 3.33
CA ALA A 106 -9.91 7.87 2.61
C ALA A 106 -10.37 6.71 3.51
N LEU A 107 -9.45 6.13 4.29
CA LEU A 107 -9.75 5.05 5.23
C LEU A 107 -10.72 5.51 6.33
N LYS A 108 -10.49 6.70 6.91
CA LYS A 108 -11.43 7.30 7.89
C LYS A 108 -12.83 7.47 7.29
N LYS A 109 -12.93 7.97 6.06
CA LYS A 109 -14.21 8.14 5.33
C LYS A 109 -14.89 6.80 5.06
N SER A 110 -14.14 5.78 4.63
CA SER A 110 -14.65 4.43 4.37
C SER A 110 -15.23 3.80 5.65
N ARG A 111 -14.50 3.90 6.77
CA ARG A 111 -14.94 3.42 8.08
C ARG A 111 -16.17 4.17 8.63
N PHE A 112 -16.30 5.45 8.30
CA PHE A 112 -17.49 6.22 8.65
C PHE A 112 -18.72 5.80 7.81
N ARG A 113 -18.53 5.59 6.50
CA ARG A 113 -19.59 5.15 5.58
C ARG A 113 -20.20 3.80 5.98
N SER A 114 -19.37 2.85 6.45
CA SER A 114 -19.85 1.56 6.94
C SER A 114 -20.66 1.68 8.24
N ARG A 115 -20.28 2.58 9.14
CA ARG A 115 -21.02 2.86 10.40
C ARG A 115 -22.37 3.52 10.16
N THR A 116 -22.45 4.48 9.23
CA THR A 116 -23.70 5.20 8.93
C THR A 116 -24.75 4.29 8.28
N ARG A 117 -24.34 3.38 7.39
CA ARG A 117 -25.25 2.36 6.80
C ARG A 117 -25.84 1.42 7.85
N ARG A 118 -25.07 1.05 8.88
CA ARG A 118 -25.52 0.13 9.93
C ARG A 118 -26.58 0.74 10.86
N ARG A 119 -26.50 2.06 11.14
CA ARG A 119 -27.50 2.78 11.96
C ARG A 119 -28.85 2.97 11.26
N GLN A 120 -28.88 3.09 9.93
CA GLN A 120 -30.14 3.27 9.19
C GLN A 120 -30.95 1.97 9.04
N ARG A 121 -30.29 0.80 8.99
CA ARG A 121 -31.01 -0.51 8.92
C ARG A 121 -31.76 -0.86 10.20
N THR A 122 -31.29 -0.44 11.36
CA THR A 122 -31.94 -0.73 12.66
C THR A 122 -33.10 0.23 12.98
N ALA A 123 -33.25 1.34 12.25
CA ALA A 123 -34.33 2.31 12.46
C ALA A 123 -35.59 2.04 11.59
N GLY A 124 -35.50 1.13 10.61
CA GLY A 124 -36.59 0.85 9.66
C GLY A 124 -37.55 -0.29 10.04
N ALA A 125 -37.27 -1.07 11.09
CA ALA A 125 -38.01 -2.30 11.41
C ALA A 125 -39.23 -2.11 12.35
N GLY A 126 -39.65 -0.88 12.64
CA GLY A 126 -40.63 -0.59 13.70
C GLY A 126 -42.00 -0.04 13.27
N ARG A 127 -42.36 -0.01 11.98
CA ARG A 127 -43.56 0.72 11.52
C ARG A 127 -44.50 -0.09 10.61
N LYS A 128 -44.93 -1.29 11.04
CA LYS A 128 -46.12 -1.98 10.51
C LYS A 128 -46.75 -2.87 11.59
N GLN A 129 -47.62 -2.30 12.42
CA GLN A 129 -48.70 -3.00 13.14
C GLN A 129 -49.55 -1.99 13.95
N ARG A 130 -50.32 -1.14 13.25
CA ARG A 130 -51.53 -0.41 13.70
C ARG A 130 -52.15 0.08 12.39
N LYS A 131 -53.37 -0.22 11.97
CA LYS A 131 -54.61 -0.73 12.56
C LYS A 131 -55.30 -1.56 11.48
#